data_AF-A0A535B1N0-F1
#
_entry.id   AF-A0A535B1N0-F1
#
_cell.length_a   1.000
_cell.length_b   1.000
_cell.length_c   1.000
_cell.angle_alpha   90.00
_cell.angle_beta   90.00
_cell.angle_gamma   90.00
#
_symmetry.space_group_name_H-M   'P 1'
#
loop_
_entity.id
_entity.type
_entity.pdbx_description
1 polymer ?
#
loop_
_entity_poly.entity_id
_entity_poly.type
_entity_poly.pdbx_seq_one_letter_code
_entity_poly.pdbx_strand_id
1 'polypeptide(L)'
;DMRSDRYIDLIERLVEASRAPALTAHADQPASTTLPALARRDWKRLRQGVQRVPEPAADADLHRIRILAKRARYAAEAAAPIAGKTVPRFSEAAAALQDILGDHQDSATAQVWLRGAGSGSRAFVAGELCALEREVAARDRAEWPKVWKKLDRKRLRRWMI
;
A
#
# COMPACT_ATOMS: atom_id res chain seq x y z
N ASP A 1 3.93 7.59 -25.05
CA ASP A 1 3.88 9.02 -25.35
C ASP A 1 2.60 9.60 -24.76
N MET A 2 2.65 10.76 -24.12
CA MET A 2 1.49 11.47 -23.59
C MET A 2 0.75 12.29 -24.67
N ARG A 3 1.25 12.30 -25.91
CA ARG A 3 0.60 12.95 -27.06
C ARG A 3 -0.01 11.98 -28.07
N SER A 4 0.10 10.67 -27.85
CA SER A 4 -0.48 9.68 -28.76
C SER A 4 -1.99 9.63 -28.63
N ASP A 5 -2.69 9.34 -29.72
CA ASP A 5 -4.14 9.14 -29.77
C ASP A 5 -4.62 8.18 -28.66
N ARG A 6 -3.94 7.04 -28.50
CA ARG A 6 -4.23 6.06 -27.43
C ARG A 6 -4.28 6.67 -26.01
N TYR A 7 -3.40 7.64 -25.72
CA TYR A 7 -3.37 8.30 -24.42
C TYR A 7 -4.52 9.28 -24.27
N ILE A 8 -4.79 10.08 -25.31
CA ILE A 8 -5.90 11.04 -25.34
C ILE A 8 -7.22 10.30 -25.19
N ASP A 9 -7.46 9.24 -25.98
CA ASP A 9 -8.64 8.39 -25.90
C ASP A 9 -8.86 7.80 -24.49
N LEU A 10 -7.78 7.38 -23.83
CA LEU A 10 -7.87 6.86 -22.46
C LEU A 10 -8.33 7.95 -21.48
N ILE A 11 -7.77 9.16 -21.58
CA ILE A 11 -8.13 10.27 -20.69
C ILE A 11 -9.57 10.71 -20.95
N GLU A 12 -10.00 10.81 -22.19
CA GLU A 12 -11.39 11.13 -22.54
C GLU A 12 -12.36 10.12 -21.93
N ARG A 13 -12.07 8.82 -22.07
CA ARG A 13 -12.89 7.76 -21.44
C ARG A 13 -12.92 7.85 -19.92
N LEU A 14 -11.82 8.24 -19.27
CA LEU A 14 -11.78 8.42 -17.81
C LEU A 14 -12.58 9.65 -17.37
N VAL A 15 -12.52 10.75 -18.13
CA VAL A 15 -13.33 11.96 -17.88
C VAL A 15 -14.82 11.63 -18.02
N GLU A 16 -15.21 10.96 -19.09
CA GLU A 16 -16.61 10.55 -19.30
C GLU A 16 -17.09 9.59 -18.21
N ALA A 17 -16.28 8.61 -17.81
CA ALA A 17 -16.60 7.71 -16.70
C ALA A 17 -16.72 8.42 -15.35
N SER A 18 -16.03 9.56 -15.15
CA SER A 18 -16.17 10.36 -13.92
C SER A 18 -17.48 11.15 -13.87
N ARG A 19 -18.01 11.55 -15.03
CA ARG A 19 -19.27 12.30 -15.17
C ARG A 19 -20.49 11.39 -15.12
N ALA A 20 -20.41 10.25 -15.81
CA ALA A 20 -21.47 9.26 -15.91
C ALA A 20 -20.90 7.87 -15.60
N PRO A 21 -20.61 7.56 -14.32
CA PRO A 21 -20.05 6.28 -13.95
C PRO A 21 -21.01 5.14 -14.30
N ALA A 22 -20.47 4.08 -14.89
CA ALA A 22 -21.20 2.84 -15.11
C ALA A 22 -21.37 2.10 -13.77
N LEU A 23 -22.46 2.44 -13.07
CA LEU A 23 -22.75 1.90 -11.74
C LEU A 23 -23.39 0.50 -11.84
N THR A 24 -23.20 -0.29 -10.77
CA THR A 24 -23.94 -1.55 -10.56
C THR A 24 -25.17 -1.28 -9.69
N ALA A 25 -26.13 -2.21 -9.65
CA ALA A 25 -27.30 -2.10 -8.76
C ALA A 25 -26.94 -1.93 -7.27
N HIS A 26 -25.74 -2.32 -6.84
CA HIS A 26 -25.27 -2.08 -5.48
C HIS A 26 -24.99 -0.60 -5.17
N ALA A 27 -24.81 0.24 -6.18
CA ALA A 27 -24.52 1.67 -5.99
C ALA A 27 -25.73 2.44 -5.46
N ASP A 28 -26.95 1.92 -5.64
CA ASP A 28 -28.19 2.51 -5.11
C ASP A 28 -28.36 2.27 -3.60
N GLN A 29 -27.52 1.41 -3.01
CA GLN A 29 -27.58 1.11 -1.58
C GLN A 29 -26.92 2.23 -0.75
N PRO A 30 -27.40 2.49 0.48
CA PRO A 30 -26.81 3.49 1.35
C PRO A 30 -25.28 3.31 1.52
N ALA A 31 -24.53 4.41 1.40
CA ALA A 31 -23.08 4.37 1.60
C ALA A 31 -22.72 3.86 3.00
N SER A 32 -23.54 4.19 4.01
CA SER A 32 -23.38 3.78 5.40
C SER A 32 -23.41 2.26 5.61
N THR A 33 -24.06 1.50 4.72
CA THR A 33 -24.08 0.04 4.78
C THR A 33 -23.07 -0.59 3.82
N THR A 34 -22.89 0.00 2.63
CA THR A 34 -22.06 -0.58 1.56
C THR A 34 -20.55 -0.36 1.77
N LEU A 35 -20.12 0.85 2.13
CA LEU A 35 -18.69 1.18 2.22
C LEU A 35 -17.98 0.46 3.37
N PRO A 36 -18.55 0.31 4.59
CA PRO A 36 -17.90 -0.47 5.64
C PRO A 36 -17.65 -1.93 5.24
N ALA A 37 -18.59 -2.56 4.52
CA ALA A 37 -18.43 -3.93 4.03
C ALA A 37 -17.31 -4.05 2.99
N LEU A 38 -17.19 -3.07 2.08
CA LEU A 38 -16.10 -3.02 1.10
C LEU A 38 -14.74 -2.81 1.77
N ALA A 39 -14.64 -1.89 2.73
CA ALA A 39 -13.42 -1.67 3.48
C ALA A 39 -13.02 -2.90 4.32
N ARG A 40 -14.00 -3.57 4.93
CA ARG A 40 -13.79 -4.82 5.67
C ARG A 40 -13.18 -5.91 4.79
N ARG A 41 -13.56 -5.98 3.51
CA ARG A 41 -13.00 -6.95 2.55
C ARG A 41 -11.51 -6.72 2.33
N ASP A 42 -11.09 -5.50 2.06
CA ASP A 42 -9.66 -5.21 1.83
C ASP A 42 -8.84 -5.29 3.13
N TRP A 43 -9.44 -4.95 4.28
CA TRP A 43 -8.85 -5.24 5.60
C TRP A 43 -8.62 -6.75 5.84
N LYS A 44 -9.62 -7.60 5.56
CA LYS A 44 -9.48 -9.05 5.70
C LYS A 44 -8.35 -9.58 4.81
N ARG A 45 -8.24 -9.10 3.58
CA ARG A 45 -7.16 -9.47 2.66
C ARG A 45 -5.79 -9.08 3.20
N LEU A 46 -5.63 -7.86 3.71
CA LEU A 46 -4.40 -7.42 4.36
C LEU A 46 -4.04 -8.33 5.53
N ARG A 47 -4.99 -8.55 6.45
CA ARG A 47 -4.78 -9.40 7.62
C ARG A 47 -4.38 -10.83 7.25
N GLN A 48 -5.05 -11.42 6.25
CA GLN A 48 -4.70 -12.73 5.73
C GLN A 48 -3.32 -12.75 5.07
N GLY A 49 -2.95 -11.70 4.33
CA GLY A 49 -1.63 -11.56 3.73
C GLY A 49 -0.53 -11.55 4.79
N VAL A 50 -0.71 -10.77 5.86
CA VAL A 50 0.24 -10.75 6.98
C VAL A 50 0.28 -12.10 7.71
N GLN A 51 -0.85 -12.78 7.90
CA GLN A 51 -0.89 -14.07 8.58
C GLN A 51 -0.23 -15.21 7.81
N ARG A 52 -0.15 -15.10 6.48
CA ARG A 52 0.40 -16.13 5.59
C ARG A 52 1.87 -15.87 5.24
N VAL A 53 2.44 -14.77 5.72
CA VAL A 53 3.83 -14.44 5.44
C VAL A 53 4.74 -15.47 6.13
N PRO A 54 5.69 -16.10 5.41
CA PRO A 54 6.71 -16.93 6.03
C PRO A 54 7.60 -16.12 6.96
N GLU A 55 8.29 -16.80 7.88
CA GLU A 55 9.37 -16.20 8.66
C GLU A 55 10.67 -16.96 8.39
N PRO A 56 11.72 -16.28 7.86
CA PRO A 56 11.75 -14.87 7.48
C PRO A 56 10.95 -14.60 6.19
N ALA A 57 10.25 -13.45 6.12
CA ALA A 57 9.50 -13.03 4.94
C ALA A 57 10.43 -12.78 3.74
N ALA A 58 10.06 -13.10 2.50
CA ALA A 58 10.82 -12.61 1.35
C ALA A 58 10.49 -11.13 1.05
N ASP A 59 11.38 -10.41 0.34
CA ASP A 59 11.11 -9.02 -0.09
C ASP A 59 9.81 -8.92 -0.90
N ALA A 60 9.53 -9.93 -1.73
CA ALA A 60 8.29 -10.03 -2.52
C ALA A 60 7.04 -10.14 -1.63
N ASP A 61 7.14 -10.83 -0.49
CA ASP A 61 6.01 -10.95 0.44
C ASP A 61 5.75 -9.61 1.15
N LEU A 62 6.81 -8.91 1.57
CA LEU A 62 6.70 -7.58 2.18
C LEU A 62 6.12 -6.57 1.18
N HIS A 63 6.54 -6.62 -0.08
CA HIS A 63 5.95 -5.82 -1.16
C HIS A 63 4.47 -6.15 -1.37
N ARG A 64 4.08 -7.42 -1.29
CA ARG A 64 2.67 -7.83 -1.38
C ARG A 64 1.84 -7.27 -0.23
N ILE A 65 2.37 -7.26 0.99
CA ILE A 65 1.73 -6.64 2.17
C ILE A 65 1.59 -5.13 1.96
N ARG A 66 2.63 -4.44 1.43
CA ARG A 66 2.56 -3.00 1.10
C ARG A 66 1.38 -2.68 0.18
N ILE A 67 1.18 -3.46 -0.88
CA ILE A 67 0.05 -3.30 -1.81
C ILE A 67 -1.29 -3.46 -1.07
N LEU A 68 -1.39 -4.46 -0.19
CA LEU A 68 -2.61 -4.69 0.59
C LEU A 68 -2.88 -3.56 1.59
N ALA A 69 -1.83 -3.02 2.23
CA ALA A 69 -1.92 -1.89 3.13
C ALA A 69 -2.44 -0.64 2.41
N LYS A 70 -1.88 -0.33 1.22
CA LYS A 70 -2.34 0.76 0.36
C LYS A 70 -3.81 0.61 -0.02
N ARG A 71 -4.24 -0.61 -0.41
CA ARG A 71 -5.65 -0.89 -0.73
C ARG A 71 -6.59 -0.71 0.47
N ALA A 72 -6.20 -1.21 1.64
CA ALA A 72 -6.98 -1.06 2.86
C ALA A 72 -7.09 0.42 3.28
N ARG A 73 -6.00 1.19 3.15
CA ARG A 73 -6.00 2.64 3.39
C ARG A 73 -6.96 3.37 2.45
N TYR A 74 -6.89 3.12 1.14
CA TYR A 74 -7.76 3.79 0.17
C TYR A 74 -9.24 3.41 0.35
N ALA A 75 -9.54 2.16 0.69
CA ALA A 75 -10.90 1.76 1.01
C ALA A 75 -11.42 2.48 2.28
N ALA A 76 -10.55 2.73 3.26
CA ALA A 76 -10.89 3.52 4.43
C ALA A 76 -11.08 5.00 4.11
N GLU A 77 -10.18 5.62 3.35
CA GLU A 77 -10.29 7.02 2.93
C GLU A 77 -11.57 7.28 2.12
N ALA A 78 -11.97 6.35 1.25
CA ALA A 78 -13.25 6.42 0.53
C ALA A 78 -14.46 6.38 1.47
N ALA A 79 -14.35 5.76 2.64
CA ALA A 79 -15.39 5.72 3.67
C ALA A 79 -15.31 6.88 4.68
N ALA A 80 -14.37 7.81 4.53
CA ALA A 80 -14.24 8.94 5.45
C ALA A 80 -15.52 9.79 5.62
N PRO A 81 -16.32 10.07 4.57
CA PRO A 81 -17.54 10.87 4.70
C PRO A 81 -18.61 10.26 5.62
N ILE A 82 -18.59 8.94 5.84
CA ILE A 82 -19.65 8.23 6.58
C ILE A 82 -19.24 7.80 7.99
N ALA A 83 -17.95 7.87 8.35
CA ALA A 83 -17.42 7.11 9.49
C ALA A 83 -16.49 7.90 10.43
N GLY A 84 -16.94 9.10 10.84
CA GLY A 84 -16.44 9.87 11.99
C GLY A 84 -14.92 9.83 12.27
N LYS A 85 -14.52 9.94 13.54
CA LYS A 85 -13.09 10.05 13.93
C LYS A 85 -12.29 8.74 13.80
N THR A 86 -12.94 7.61 13.48
CA THR A 86 -12.30 6.29 13.52
C THR A 86 -11.60 5.94 12.20
N VAL A 87 -12.16 6.37 11.07
CA VAL A 87 -11.55 6.17 9.74
C VAL A 87 -10.20 6.86 9.62
N PRO A 88 -10.05 8.17 9.94
CA PRO A 88 -8.75 8.84 9.81
C PRO A 88 -7.65 8.15 10.62
N ARG A 89 -7.95 7.69 11.83
CA ARG A 89 -7.02 6.94 12.68
C ARG A 89 -6.61 5.59 12.09
N PHE A 90 -7.54 4.92 11.40
CA PHE A 90 -7.22 3.68 10.69
C PHE A 90 -6.35 3.98 9.46
N SER A 91 -6.71 4.98 8.66
CA SER A 91 -5.97 5.37 7.46
C SER A 91 -4.54 5.80 7.79
N GLU A 92 -4.34 6.56 8.86
CA GLU A 92 -3.03 6.96 9.38
C GLU A 92 -2.19 5.75 9.81
N ALA A 93 -2.77 4.81 10.55
CA ALA A 93 -2.07 3.59 10.95
C ALA A 93 -1.74 2.69 9.75
N ALA A 94 -2.59 2.68 8.72
CA ALA A 94 -2.35 1.95 7.47
C ALA A 94 -1.29 2.64 6.60
N ALA A 95 -1.23 3.98 6.62
CA ALA A 95 -0.18 4.77 6.00
C ALA A 95 1.18 4.44 6.63
N ALA A 96 1.28 4.44 7.96
CA ALA A 96 2.53 4.08 8.63
C ALA A 96 3.05 2.68 8.25
N LEU A 97 2.16 1.70 8.04
CA LEU A 97 2.55 0.38 7.54
C LEU A 97 2.97 0.41 6.06
N GLN A 98 2.27 1.19 5.25
CA GLN A 98 2.60 1.39 3.84
C GLN A 98 3.98 2.06 3.67
N ASP A 99 4.31 3.02 4.54
CA ASP A 99 5.52 3.82 4.48
C ASP A 99 6.74 2.97 4.84
N ILE A 100 6.73 2.28 5.98
CA ILE A 100 7.86 1.42 6.37
C ILE A 100 8.11 0.27 5.38
N LEU A 101 7.06 -0.31 4.79
CA LEU A 101 7.21 -1.31 3.74
C LEU A 101 7.58 -0.69 2.38
N GLY A 102 7.33 0.61 2.21
CA GLY A 102 7.80 1.39 1.08
C GLY A 102 9.29 1.62 1.16
N ASP A 103 9.78 2.13 2.30
CA ASP A 103 11.20 2.37 2.56
C ASP A 103 12.02 1.08 2.39
N HIS A 104 11.51 -0.04 2.91
CA HIS A 104 12.11 -1.36 2.67
C HIS A 104 12.21 -1.72 1.19
N GLN A 105 11.12 -1.53 0.42
CA GLN A 105 11.12 -1.87 -1.01
C GLN A 105 12.00 -0.92 -1.82
N ASP A 106 12.04 0.35 -1.46
CA ASP A 106 12.89 1.35 -2.13
C ASP A 106 14.37 0.99 -1.89
N SER A 107 14.73 0.60 -0.67
CA SER A 107 16.06 0.07 -0.34
C SER A 107 16.41 -1.19 -1.13
N ALA A 108 15.50 -2.16 -1.21
CA ALA A 108 15.70 -3.38 -1.99
C ALA A 108 15.88 -3.08 -3.50
N THR A 109 15.11 -2.12 -4.02
CA THR A 109 15.19 -1.66 -5.42
C THR A 109 16.52 -0.94 -5.68
N ALA A 110 16.93 -0.06 -4.77
CA ALA A 110 18.21 0.65 -4.84
C ALA A 110 19.39 -0.32 -4.88
N GLN A 111 19.38 -1.37 -4.06
CA GLN A 111 20.42 -2.41 -4.09
C GLN A 111 20.51 -3.13 -5.44
N VAL A 112 19.38 -3.44 -6.07
CA VAL A 112 19.36 -4.08 -7.41
C VAL A 112 19.93 -3.12 -8.45
N TRP A 113 19.52 -1.85 -8.41
CA TRP A 113 20.01 -0.83 -9.33
C TRP A 113 21.51 -0.57 -9.17
N LEU A 114 22.01 -0.44 -7.92
CA LEU A 114 23.42 -0.20 -7.61
C LEU A 114 24.33 -1.32 -8.12
N ARG A 115 23.87 -2.58 -8.04
CA ARG A 115 24.60 -3.74 -8.59
C ARG A 115 24.79 -3.67 -10.11
N GLY A 116 23.84 -3.07 -10.84
CA GLY A 116 23.97 -2.86 -12.28
C GLY A 116 24.72 -1.57 -12.66
N ALA A 117 24.61 -0.52 -11.84
CA ALA A 117 25.20 0.79 -12.10
C ALA A 117 26.69 0.88 -11.69
N GLY A 118 27.09 0.12 -10.66
CA GLY A 118 28.46 0.11 -10.12
C GLY A 118 29.44 -0.63 -11.03
N SER A 119 30.26 0.12 -11.76
CA SER A 119 31.30 -0.41 -12.64
C SER A 119 32.53 0.49 -12.67
N GLY A 120 33.70 -0.10 -12.97
CA GLY A 120 34.97 0.62 -13.06
C GLY A 120 35.27 1.42 -11.79
N SER A 121 35.57 2.71 -11.96
CA SER A 121 35.87 3.64 -10.87
C SER A 121 34.72 3.85 -9.88
N ARG A 122 33.47 3.50 -10.25
CA ARG A 122 32.28 3.66 -9.39
C ARG A 122 31.96 2.42 -8.57
N ALA A 123 32.65 1.30 -8.80
CA ALA A 123 32.33 0.02 -8.17
C ALA A 123 32.42 0.09 -6.63
N PHE A 124 33.44 0.76 -6.10
CA PHE A 124 33.63 0.92 -4.65
C PHE A 124 32.47 1.70 -4.02
N VAL A 125 32.18 2.90 -4.52
CA VAL A 125 31.10 3.77 -4.00
C VAL A 125 29.74 3.09 -4.12
N ALA A 126 29.46 2.41 -5.24
CA ALA A 126 28.22 1.65 -5.39
C ALA A 126 28.11 0.49 -4.38
N GLY A 127 29.24 -0.14 -4.03
CA GLY A 127 29.33 -1.14 -2.98
C GLY A 127 29.00 -0.57 -1.60
N GLU A 128 29.55 0.60 -1.25
CA GLU A 128 29.27 1.29 0.02
C GLU A 128 27.79 1.67 0.13
N LEU A 129 27.22 2.27 -0.91
CA LEU A 129 25.79 2.59 -0.95
C LEU A 129 24.93 1.32 -0.83
N CYS A 130 25.32 0.24 -1.51
CA CYS A 130 24.58 -1.02 -1.42
C CYS A 130 24.63 -1.61 0.01
N ALA A 131 25.71 -1.39 0.76
CA ALA A 131 25.79 -1.79 2.15
C ALA A 131 24.85 -0.97 3.04
N LEU A 132 24.81 0.36 2.88
CA LEU A 132 23.88 1.23 3.59
C LEU A 132 22.42 0.83 3.34
N GLU A 133 22.04 0.61 2.08
CA GLU A 133 20.68 0.20 1.73
C GLU A 133 20.31 -1.19 2.30
N ARG A 134 21.28 -2.08 2.52
CA ARG A 134 21.02 -3.36 3.22
C ARG A 134 20.69 -3.13 4.69
N GLU A 135 21.39 -2.21 5.35
CA GLU A 135 21.12 -1.87 6.75
C GLU A 135 19.75 -1.21 6.92
N VAL A 136 19.36 -0.29 6.02
CA VAL A 136 18.02 0.29 5.99
C VAL A 136 16.96 -0.80 5.81
N ALA A 137 17.10 -1.63 4.77
CA ALA A 137 16.16 -2.72 4.51
C ALA A 137 16.02 -3.69 5.69
N ALA A 138 17.12 -4.00 6.39
CA ALA A 138 17.12 -4.88 7.56
C ALA A 138 16.41 -4.26 8.77
N ARG A 139 16.61 -2.96 9.01
CA ARG A 139 15.91 -2.20 10.06
C ARG A 139 14.41 -2.18 9.82
N ASP A 140 13.98 -1.79 8.63
CA ASP A 140 12.56 -1.70 8.29
C ASP A 140 11.87 -3.08 8.36
N ARG A 141 12.59 -4.12 7.93
CA ARG A 141 12.19 -5.53 8.06
C ARG A 141 12.00 -5.96 9.52
N ALA A 142 12.82 -5.47 10.45
CA ALA A 142 12.66 -5.76 11.87
C ALA A 142 11.54 -4.95 12.54
N GLU A 143 11.20 -3.79 11.98
CA GLU A 143 10.27 -2.83 12.58
C GLU A 143 8.82 -2.97 12.09
N TRP A 144 8.59 -3.39 10.84
CA TRP A 144 7.23 -3.49 10.27
C TRP A 144 6.27 -4.34 11.12
N PRO A 145 6.66 -5.43 11.82
CA PRO A 145 5.73 -6.20 12.64
C PRO A 145 5.18 -5.38 13.81
N LYS A 146 5.96 -4.45 14.36
CA LYS A 146 5.52 -3.52 15.42
C LYS A 146 4.49 -2.53 14.88
N VAL A 147 4.71 -2.02 13.66
CA VAL A 147 3.77 -1.13 12.96
C VAL A 147 2.46 -1.86 12.66
N TRP A 148 2.54 -3.08 12.14
CA TRP A 148 1.39 -3.95 11.93
C TRP A 148 0.56 -4.16 13.21
N LYS A 149 1.20 -4.47 14.35
CA LYS A 149 0.51 -4.65 15.64
C LYS A 149 -0.26 -3.39 16.08
N LYS A 150 0.21 -2.19 15.72
CA LYS A 150 -0.52 -0.94 15.99
C LYS A 150 -1.77 -0.83 15.12
N LEU A 151 -1.68 -1.19 13.84
CA LEU A 151 -2.80 -1.21 12.90
C LEU A 151 -3.84 -2.29 13.25
N ASP A 152 -3.43 -3.51 13.63
CA ASP A 152 -4.35 -4.62 13.98
C ASP A 152 -5.02 -4.48 15.36
N ARG A 153 -5.08 -3.26 15.94
CA ARG A 153 -5.85 -3.01 17.15
C ARG A 153 -7.34 -2.99 16.86
N LYS A 154 -8.13 -3.78 17.61
CA LYS A 154 -9.61 -3.87 17.48
C LYS A 154 -10.28 -2.49 17.40
N ARG A 155 -9.83 -1.53 18.22
CA ARG A 155 -10.39 -0.17 18.28
C ARG A 155 -10.36 0.57 16.95
N LEU A 156 -9.38 0.29 16.07
CA LEU A 156 -9.20 0.97 14.78
C LEU A 156 -10.12 0.42 13.68
N ARG A 157 -10.66 -0.78 13.85
CA ARG A 157 -11.51 -1.46 12.85
C ARG A 157 -12.99 -1.56 13.25
N ARG A 158 -13.40 -0.92 14.35
CA ARG A 158 -14.80 -0.97 14.84
C ARG A 158 -15.82 -0.36 13.88
N TRP A 159 -15.39 0.53 13.00
CA TRP A 159 -16.24 1.17 12.02
C TRP A 159 -16.54 0.26 10.81
N MET A 160 -15.82 -0.86 10.66
CA MET A 160 -16.01 -1.85 9.59
C MET A 160 -16.94 -3.01 10.02
N ILE A 161 -17.65 -2.89 11.14
CA ILE A 161 -18.49 -3.96 11.70
C ILE A 161 -19.80 -4.02 10.96
#